data_AF-A0A2M7VRZ7-F1
#
_entry.id   AF-A0A2M7VRZ7-F1
#
_cell.length_a   1.000
_cell.length_b   1.000
_cell.length_c   1.000
_cell.angle_alpha   90.00
_cell.angle_beta   90.00
_cell.angle_gamma   90.00
#
_symmetry.space_group_name_H-M   'P 1'
#
loop_
_entity.id
_entity.type
_entity.pdbx_description
1 polymer ?
#
loop_
_entity_poly.entity_id
_entity_poly.type
_entity_poly.pdbx_seq_one_letter_code
_entity_poly.pdbx_strand_id
1 'polypeptide(L)'
;MAIINISKHISYKEANHSDTATRRGIKNEPNDEQLAAMKVLAKNVFEPLRVHFNEPIHINSFFRSVALNKTIGGSRTSQHCTGEAIDIKG
;
A
#
# COMPACT_ATOMS: atom_id res chain seq x y z
N MET A 1 -16.71 -3.48 -10.05
CA MET A 1 -15.54 -4.09 -10.72
C MET A 1 -14.59 -4.61 -9.66
N ALA A 2 -14.13 -5.86 -9.74
CA ALA A 2 -13.05 -6.33 -8.88
C ALA A 2 -11.76 -5.59 -9.27
N ILE A 3 -11.15 -4.88 -8.33
CA ILE A 3 -9.90 -4.17 -8.59
C ILE A 3 -8.78 -5.19 -8.55
N ILE A 4 -8.12 -5.38 -9.69
CA ILE A 4 -7.06 -6.39 -9.82
C ILE A 4 -5.71 -5.76 -9.46
N ASN A 5 -5.45 -4.53 -9.92
CA ASN A 5 -4.15 -3.86 -9.79
C ASN A 5 -4.27 -2.39 -9.33
N ILE A 6 -3.24 -1.93 -8.62
CA ILE A 6 -3.02 -0.50 -8.29
C ILE A 6 -2.24 0.18 -9.42
N SER A 7 -1.21 -0.49 -9.96
CA SER A 7 -0.43 -0.01 -11.11
C SER A 7 0.09 -1.20 -11.93
N LYS A 8 1.02 -0.97 -12.86
CA LYS A 8 1.56 -2.03 -13.74
C LYS A 8 2.25 -3.13 -12.94
N HIS A 9 3.00 -2.78 -11.89
CA HIS A 9 3.78 -3.71 -11.09
C HIS A 9 3.29 -3.86 -9.65
N ILE A 10 2.13 -3.29 -9.30
CA ILE A 10 1.53 -3.41 -7.97
C ILE A 10 0.12 -3.98 -8.09
N SER A 11 -0.09 -5.17 -7.52
CA SER A 11 -1.42 -5.76 -7.42
C SER A 11 -2.22 -5.17 -6.24
N TYR A 12 -3.56 -5.21 -6.31
CA TYR A 12 -4.40 -4.77 -5.19
C TYR A 12 -4.16 -5.64 -3.93
N LYS A 13 -3.95 -6.94 -4.12
CA LYS A 13 -3.69 -7.88 -3.03
C LYS A 13 -2.39 -7.55 -2.30
N GLU A 14 -1.31 -7.32 -3.05
CA GLU A 14 0.00 -6.96 -2.49
C GLU A 14 -0.05 -5.62 -1.74
N ALA A 15 -0.67 -4.60 -2.33
CA ALA A 15 -0.76 -3.28 -1.73
C ALA A 15 -1.53 -3.25 -0.38
N ASN A 16 -2.45 -4.19 -0.18
CA ASN A 16 -3.29 -4.25 1.01
C ASN A 16 -2.93 -5.41 1.96
N HIS A 17 -1.89 -6.18 1.63
CA HIS A 17 -1.50 -7.33 2.43
C HIS A 17 -0.86 -6.91 3.77
N SER A 18 -1.19 -7.63 4.84
CA SER A 18 -0.52 -7.53 6.13
C SER A 18 -0.73 -8.79 6.94
N ASP A 19 0.36 -9.47 7.32
CA ASP A 19 0.31 -10.64 8.20
C ASP A 19 -0.34 -10.34 9.55
N THR A 20 -0.11 -9.13 10.07
CA THR A 20 -0.73 -8.71 11.33
C THR A 20 -2.24 -8.52 11.16
N ALA A 21 -2.69 -7.98 10.03
CA ALA A 21 -4.11 -7.87 9.74
C ALA A 21 -4.76 -9.25 9.63
N THR A 22 -4.14 -10.17 8.90
CA THR A 22 -4.61 -11.55 8.78
C THR A 22 -4.66 -12.26 10.13
N ARG A 23 -3.58 -12.21 10.92
CA ARG A 23 -3.51 -12.85 12.23
C ARG A 23 -4.53 -12.29 13.23
N ARG A 24 -4.88 -11.00 13.13
CA ARG A 24 -5.79 -10.32 14.05
C ARG A 24 -7.21 -10.13 13.49
N GLY A 25 -7.50 -10.66 12.30
CA GLY A 25 -8.82 -10.50 11.65
C GLY A 25 -9.18 -9.04 11.35
N ILE A 26 -8.18 -8.18 11.12
CA ILE A 26 -8.40 -6.75 10.82
C ILE A 26 -8.64 -6.57 9.34
N LYS A 27 -9.72 -5.87 8.98
CA LYS A 27 -9.97 -5.46 7.60
C LYS A 27 -9.00 -4.35 7.18
N ASN A 28 -8.19 -4.62 6.17
CA ASN A 28 -7.22 -3.67 5.60
C ASN A 28 -7.62 -3.32 4.15
N GLU A 29 -8.69 -2.55 3.99
CA GLU A 29 -9.18 -2.13 2.67
C GLU A 29 -9.26 -0.60 2.61
N PRO A 30 -8.74 0.03 1.55
CA PRO A 30 -8.88 1.46 1.30
C PRO A 30 -10.29 1.78 0.82
N ASN A 31 -10.73 3.00 1.11
CA ASN A 31 -11.87 3.62 0.44
C ASN A 31 -11.46 4.19 -0.93
N ASP A 32 -12.42 4.75 -1.67
CA ASP A 32 -12.19 5.24 -3.03
C ASP A 32 -11.15 6.37 -3.11
N GLU A 33 -11.12 7.27 -2.12
CA GLU A 33 -10.16 8.38 -2.06
C GLU A 33 -8.74 7.88 -1.78
N GLN A 34 -8.58 7.00 -0.79
CA GLN A 34 -7.30 6.37 -0.46
C GLN A 34 -6.78 5.54 -1.63
N LEU A 35 -7.66 4.80 -2.29
CA LEU A 35 -7.33 4.01 -3.47
C LEU A 35 -6.89 4.90 -4.65
N ALA A 36 -7.54 6.05 -4.85
CA ALA A 36 -7.11 7.03 -5.85
C ALA A 36 -5.71 7.58 -5.51
N ALA A 37 -5.45 7.93 -4.25
CA ALA A 37 -4.13 8.36 -3.80
C ALA A 37 -3.06 7.27 -4.02
N MET A 38 -3.36 6.02 -3.70
CA MET A 38 -2.48 4.88 -3.96
C MET A 38 -2.12 4.75 -5.44
N LYS A 39 -3.10 4.89 -6.34
CA LYS A 39 -2.86 4.84 -7.79
C LYS A 39 -1.98 6.00 -8.27
N VAL A 40 -2.16 7.20 -7.71
CA VAL A 40 -1.35 8.39 -8.03
C VAL A 40 0.10 8.18 -7.59
N LEU A 41 0.32 7.75 -6.33
CA LEU A 41 1.67 7.48 -5.82
C LEU A 41 2.36 6.37 -6.62
N ALA A 42 1.65 5.27 -6.87
CA ALA A 42 2.20 4.16 -7.63
C ALA A 42 2.62 4.60 -9.04
N LYS A 43 1.73 5.28 -9.77
CA LYS A 43 1.98 5.72 -11.15
C LYS A 43 3.12 6.73 -11.25
N ASN A 44 3.16 7.71 -10.34
CA ASN A 44 4.05 8.87 -10.48
C ASN A 44 5.38 8.73 -9.75
N VAL A 45 5.48 7.79 -8.79
CA VAL A 45 6.68 7.62 -7.96
C VAL A 45 7.22 6.20 -8.07
N PHE A 46 6.41 5.19 -7.74
CA PHE A 46 6.90 3.80 -7.70
C PHE A 46 7.26 3.26 -9.09
N GLU A 47 6.42 3.47 -10.09
CA GLU A 47 6.66 2.97 -11.44
C GLU A 47 7.93 3.58 -12.07
N PRO A 48 8.18 4.91 -12.01
CA PRO A 48 9.45 5.48 -12.43
C PRO A 48 10.65 4.92 -11.66
N LEU A 49 10.54 4.76 -10.34
CA LEU A 49 11.59 4.18 -9.50
C LEU A 49 11.93 2.75 -9.95
N ARG A 50 10.91 1.92 -10.14
CA ARG A 50 11.04 0.53 -10.58
C ARG A 50 11.69 0.40 -11.95
N VAL A 51 11.36 1.30 -12.87
CA VAL A 51 11.96 1.36 -14.23
C VAL A 51 13.40 1.83 -14.17
N HIS A 52 13.70 2.85 -13.35
CA HIS A 52 15.05 3.41 -13.23
C HIS A 52 16.07 2.36 -12.78
N PHE A 53 15.74 1.60 -11.74
CA PHE A 53 16.61 0.52 -11.26
C PHE A 53 16.53 -0.75 -12.10
N ASN A 54 15.47 -0.91 -12.90
CA ASN A 54 15.16 -2.08 -13.71
C ASN A 54 15.10 -3.43 -12.94
N GLU A 55 15.20 -3.42 -11.61
CA GLU A 55 15.14 -4.60 -10.72
C GLU A 55 13.82 -4.71 -9.95
N PRO A 56 13.30 -5.93 -9.67
CA PRO A 56 12.12 -6.12 -8.82
C PRO A 56 12.27 -5.41 -7.47
N ILE A 57 11.31 -4.54 -7.13
CA ILE A 57 11.26 -3.85 -5.83
C ILE A 57 10.16 -4.50 -5.00
N HIS A 58 10.53 -5.05 -3.84
CA HIS A 58 9.58 -5.66 -2.93
C HIS A 58 8.82 -4.59 -2.14
N ILE A 59 7.50 -4.66 -2.16
CA ILE A 59 6.62 -3.80 -1.35
C ILE A 59 6.40 -4.48 -0.01
N ASN A 60 7.01 -3.91 1.03
CA ASN A 60 6.82 -4.40 2.40
C ASN A 60 5.45 -4.01 2.95
N SER A 61 5.00 -2.78 2.65
CA SER A 61 3.61 -2.37 2.89
C SER A 61 3.24 -1.11 2.13
N PHE A 62 1.97 -0.99 1.75
CA PHE A 62 1.45 0.21 1.10
C PHE A 62 0.31 0.82 1.91
N PHE A 63 -0.90 0.25 1.85
CA PHE A 63 -2.03 0.77 2.61
C PHE A 63 -2.10 0.15 4.02
N ARG A 64 -2.43 0.99 5.00
CA ARG A 64 -2.76 0.55 6.36
C ARG A 64 -4.03 1.24 6.82
N SER A 65 -5.07 0.47 7.09
CA SER A 65 -6.28 1.00 7.73
C SER A 65 -5.94 1.59 9.08
N VAL A 66 -6.75 2.55 9.56
CA VAL A 66 -6.53 3.19 10.86
C VAL A 66 -6.44 2.16 12.00
N ALA A 67 -7.27 1.12 11.93
CA ALA A 67 -7.26 0.01 12.89
C ALA A 67 -5.94 -0.78 12.84
N LEU A 68 -5.46 -1.14 11.65
CA LEU A 68 -4.18 -1.83 11.48
C LEU A 68 -3.01 -0.95 11.94
N ASN A 69 -2.97 0.31 11.50
CA ASN A 69 -1.91 1.24 11.84
C ASN A 69 -1.79 1.44 13.36
N LYS A 70 -2.92 1.64 14.06
CA LYS A 70 -2.94 1.70 15.54
C LYS A 70 -2.45 0.41 16.18
N THR A 71 -2.86 -0.74 15.65
CA THR A 71 -2.52 -2.08 16.14
C THR A 71 -1.01 -2.36 16.12
N ILE A 72 -0.30 -1.80 15.14
CA ILE A 72 1.16 -1.94 14.99
C ILE A 72 1.95 -0.76 15.60
N GLY A 73 1.28 0.15 16.31
CA GLY A 73 1.92 1.31 16.96
C GLY A 73 2.32 2.44 16.00
N GLY A 74 1.70 2.52 14.82
CA GLY A 74 1.97 3.57 13.85
C GLY A 74 1.45 4.95 14.28
N SER A 75 2.03 6.01 13.72
CA SER A 75 1.63 7.39 13.99
C SER A 75 0.16 7.65 13.60
N ARG A 76 -0.53 8.48 14.38
CA ARG A 76 -1.90 8.94 14.09
C ARG A 76 -2.01 9.70 12.76
N THR A 77 -0.92 10.31 12.31
CA THR A 77 -0.83 11.09 11.06
C THR A 77 -0.11 10.32 9.94
N SER A 78 -0.02 8.99 10.05
CA SER A 78 0.67 8.17 9.05
C SER A 78 0.01 8.26 7.68
N GLN A 79 0.81 8.53 6.65
CA GLN A 79 0.39 8.58 5.26
C GLN A 79 0.01 7.21 4.67
N HIS A 80 0.36 6.10 5.33
CA HIS A 80 -0.17 4.78 4.93
C HIS A 80 -1.70 4.72 5.08
N CYS A 81 -2.25 5.48 6.04
CA CYS A 81 -3.69 5.58 6.26
C CYS A 81 -4.40 6.42 5.20
N THR A 82 -3.67 7.27 4.47
CA THR A 82 -4.21 8.08 3.37
C THR A 82 -3.89 7.51 1.99
N GLY A 83 -3.14 6.41 1.91
CA GLY A 83 -2.73 5.80 0.63
C GLY A 83 -1.56 6.52 -0.04
N GLU A 84 -0.83 7.36 0.71
CA GLU A 84 0.20 8.28 0.20
C GLU A 84 1.63 7.86 0.56
N ALA A 85 1.81 6.71 1.20
CA ALA A 85 3.13 6.19 1.57
C ALA A 85 3.29 4.72 1.16
N ILE A 86 4.50 4.37 0.76
CA ILE A 86 4.88 2.99 0.41
C ILE A 86 6.22 2.65 1.09
N ASP A 87 6.22 1.57 1.84
CA ASP A 87 7.44 0.99 2.41
C ASP A 87 7.97 -0.06 1.45
N ILE A 88 9.19 0.12 0.99
CA ILE A 88 9.91 -0.80 0.10
C ILE A 88 11.07 -1.46 0.84
N LYS A 89 11.42 -2.68 0.43
CA LYS A 89 12.60 -3.39 0.94
C LYS A 89 13.60 -3.59 -0.21
N GLY A 90 14.84 -3.16 0.02
CA GLY A 90 16.01 -3.45 -0.81
C GLY A 90 16.85 -4.58 -0.22
#